data_AF-A0A2E6XHY8-F1
#
_entry.id   AF-A0A2E6XHY8-F1
#
_cell.length_a   1.000
_cell.length_b   1.000
_cell.length_c   1.000
_cell.angle_alpha   90.00
_cell.angle_beta   90.00
_cell.angle_gamma   90.00
#
_symmetry.space_group_name_H-M   'P 1'
#
loop_
_entity.id
_entity.type
_entity.pdbx_description
1 polymer ?
#
loop_
_entity_poly.entity_id
_entity_poly.type
_entity_poly.pdbx_seq_one_letter_code
_entity_poly.pdbx_strand_id
1 'polypeptide(L)' 'HGVDDSRIARQGFGRGMCIIDDRYVAAGSSPSTVSIIDFQKGERVTAVNLTMDIRNAIHGLEIWPDQWACR' A
#
# COMPACT_ATOMS: atom_id res chain seq x y z
N HIS A 1 28.46 15.23 7.89
CA HIS A 1 27.68 14.62 8.98
C HIS A 1 26.31 14.28 8.42
N GLY A 2 26.17 13.08 7.86
CA GLY A 2 24.90 12.59 7.35
C GLY A 2 23.98 12.31 8.53
N VAL A 3 22.80 12.89 8.49
CA VAL A 3 21.73 12.57 9.44
C VAL A 3 21.48 11.06 9.32
N ASP A 4 21.47 10.37 10.45
CA ASP A 4 21.10 8.96 10.52
C ASP A 4 19.60 8.84 10.23
N ASP A 5 19.26 8.77 8.93
CA ASP A 5 17.89 8.73 8.41
C ASP A 5 17.08 7.52 8.92
N SER A 6 17.77 6.52 9.51
CA SER A 6 17.14 5.37 10.16
C SER A 6 16.26 5.76 11.37
N ARG A 7 16.48 6.95 11.96
CA ARG A 7 15.65 7.48 13.05
C ARG A 7 14.48 8.36 12.59
N ILE A 8 14.45 8.78 11.32
CA ILE A 8 13.41 9.66 10.78
C ILE A 8 12.36 8.84 10.00
N ALA A 9 12.79 7.82 9.25
CA ALA A 9 11.89 6.98 8.46
C ALA A 9 11.11 5.99 9.34
N ARG A 10 9.79 6.14 9.38
CA ARG A 10 8.87 5.23 10.10
C ARG A 10 8.14 4.34 9.09
N GLN A 11 8.16 3.03 9.32
CA GLN A 11 7.37 2.09 8.54
C GLN A 11 5.86 2.30 8.79
N GLY A 12 5.04 1.87 7.83
CA GLY A 12 3.59 2.00 7.90
C GLY A 12 3.06 3.35 7.42
N PHE A 13 3.88 4.18 6.77
CA PHE A 13 3.40 5.42 6.18
C PHE A 13 2.57 5.12 4.94
N GLY A 14 1.26 5.36 5.02
CA GLY A 14 0.32 5.12 3.92
C GLY A 14 0.52 6.09 2.76
N ARG A 15 0.61 5.57 1.53
CA ARG A 15 0.61 6.34 0.29
C ARG A 15 0.01 5.52 -0.86
N GLY A 16 -0.85 6.17 -1.63
CA GLY A 16 -1.57 5.54 -2.72
C GLY A 16 -2.70 4.64 -2.21
N MET A 17 -3.88 4.81 -2.79
CA MET A 17 -5.03 3.95 -2.54
C MET A 17 -5.88 3.94 -3.80
N CYS A 18 -6.37 2.78 -4.20
CA CYS A 18 -7.40 2.67 -5.23
C CYS A 18 -8.53 1.74 -4.76
N ILE A 19 -9.73 2.04 -5.25
CA ILE A 19 -10.92 1.23 -5.00
C ILE A 19 -10.88 0.06 -5.97
N ILE A 20 -11.05 -1.17 -5.45
CA ILE A 20 -11.23 -2.37 -6.28
C ILE A 20 -12.68 -2.55 -6.63
N ASP A 21 -13.54 -2.55 -5.63
CA ASP A 21 -14.99 -2.66 -5.77
C ASP A 21 -15.68 -2.06 -4.53
N ASP A 22 -16.98 -2.32 -4.36
CA ASP A 22 -17.81 -1.85 -3.24
C ASP A 22 -17.41 -2.43 -1.87
N ARG A 23 -16.43 -3.33 -1.80
CA ARG A 23 -15.99 -4.01 -0.57
C ARG A 23 -14.48 -3.92 -0.32
N TYR A 24 -13.67 -3.85 -1.37
CA TYR A 24 -12.22 -3.93 -1.25
C TYR A 24 -11.51 -2.66 -1.75
N VAL A 25 -10.46 -2.29 -1.03
CA VAL A 25 -9.50 -1.27 -1.46
C VAL A 25 -8.08 -1.84 -1.46
N ALA A 26 -7.26 -1.39 -2.39
CA ALA A 26 -5.82 -1.59 -2.33
C ALA A 26 -5.16 -0.35 -1.71
N ALA A 27 -4.31 -0.53 -0.71
CA ALA A 27 -3.59 0.53 -0.03
C ALA A 27 -2.09 0.28 -0.04
N GLY A 28 -1.31 1.32 -0.37
CA GLY A 28 0.14 1.28 -0.33
C GLY A 28 0.70 1.79 0.99
N SER A 29 1.80 1.21 1.46
CA SER A 29 2.51 1.66 2.66
C SER A 29 4.02 1.41 2.58
N SER A 30 4.80 2.10 3.43
CA SER A 30 6.22 1.82 3.61
C SER A 30 6.47 0.61 4.53
N PRO A 31 7.52 -0.21 4.30
CA PRO A 31 8.35 -0.23 3.08
C PRO A 31 7.57 -0.91 1.95
N SER A 32 7.50 -0.29 0.76
CA SER A 32 6.89 -0.79 -0.50
C SER A 32 5.93 -1.99 -0.38
N THR A 33 4.85 -1.82 0.39
CA THR A 33 3.86 -2.86 0.66
C THR A 33 2.53 -2.45 0.04
N VAL A 34 1.87 -3.38 -0.65
CA VAL A 34 0.49 -3.23 -1.10
C VAL A 34 -0.37 -4.18 -0.26
N SER A 35 -1.42 -3.65 0.36
CA SER A 35 -2.38 -4.42 1.15
C SER A 35 -3.76 -4.35 0.51
N ILE A 36 -4.48 -5.47 0.54
CA ILE A 36 -5.92 -5.48 0.24
C ILE A 36 -6.68 -5.42 1.55
N ILE A 37 -7.61 -4.48 1.66
CA ILE A 37 -8.40 -4.23 2.86
C ILE A 37 -9.86 -4.45 2.52
N ASP A 38 -10.55 -5.29 3.31
CA ASP A 38 -12.01 -5.34 3.35
C ASP A 38 -12.46 -4.22 4.27
N PHE A 39 -12.92 -3.10 3.69
CA PHE A 39 -13.24 -1.92 4.49
C PHE A 39 -14.58 -2.04 5.21
N GLN A 40 -15.47 -2.93 4.75
CA GLN A 40 -16.74 -3.20 5.42
C GLN A 40 -16.51 -3.95 6.75
N LYS A 41 -15.52 -4.85 6.76
CA LYS A 41 -15.10 -5.57 7.98
C LYS A 41 -13.99 -4.86 8.76
N GLY A 42 -13.32 -3.90 8.15
CA GLY A 42 -12.18 -3.19 8.75
C GLY A 42 -10.93 -4.07 8.90
N GLU A 43 -10.76 -5.06 8.02
CA GLU A 43 -9.67 -6.04 8.13
C GLU A 43 -8.77 -6.08 6.89
N ARG A 44 -7.48 -6.39 7.11
CA ARG A 44 -6.54 -6.64 6.03
C ARG A 44 -6.70 -8.08 5.55
N VAL A 45 -7.07 -8.26 4.29
CA VAL A 45 -7.25 -9.57 3.66
C VAL A 45 -5.89 -10.20 3.32
N THR A 46 -5.02 -9.42 2.69
CA THR A 46 -3.68 -9.87 2.30
C THR A 46 -2.72 -8.69 2.12
N ALA A 47 -1.43 -8.98 2.02
CA ALA A 47 -0.42 -7.99 1.63
C ALA A 47 0.75 -8.63 0.89
N VAL A 48 1.34 -7.86 -0.01
CA VAL A 48 2.60 -8.17 -0.70
C VAL A 48 3.60 -7.07 -0.41
N ASN A 49 4.78 -7.46 0.08
CA ASN A 49 5.92 -6.56 0.24
C ASN A 49 6.87 -6.74 -0.94
N LEU A 50 7.19 -5.65 -1.65
CA LEU A 50 8.10 -5.67 -2.80
C LEU A 50 9.57 -5.53 -2.39
N THR A 51 9.81 -4.76 -1.32
CA THR A 51 11.15 -4.55 -0.75
C THR A 51 11.04 -4.08 0.70
N MET A 52 12.07 -4.38 1.49
CA MET A 52 12.22 -3.95 2.88
C MET A 52 12.98 -2.61 3.02
N ASP A 53 13.39 -1.97 1.93
CA ASP A 53 13.99 -0.63 1.98
C ASP A 53 12.95 0.42 2.41
N ILE A 54 13.11 0.93 3.62
CA ILE A 54 12.18 1.87 4.28
C ILE A 54 12.05 3.22 3.60
N ARG A 55 12.98 3.56 2.70
CA ARG A 55 12.94 4.81 1.94
C ARG A 55 11.94 4.74 0.79
N ASN A 56 11.51 3.53 0.41
CA ASN A 56 10.56 3.32 -0.66
C ASN A 56 9.15 3.10 -0.11
N ALA A 57 8.19 3.76 -0.73
CA ALA A 57 6.77 3.54 -0.52
C ALA A 57 6.09 3.44 -1.88
N ILE A 58 4.89 2.87 -1.91
CA ILE A 58 4.05 2.92 -3.10
C ILE A 58 3.58 4.37 -3.29
N HIS A 59 3.81 4.98 -4.45
CA HIS A 59 3.48 6.40 -4.69
C HIS A 59 2.07 6.61 -5.23
N GLY A 60 1.62 5.69 -6.09
CA GLY A 60 0.30 5.66 -6.69
C GLY A 60 -0.11 4.22 -6.93
N LEU A 61 -1.41 3.96 -6.85
CA LEU A 61 -2.04 2.69 -7.18
C LEU A 61 -3.18 2.98 -8.12
N GLU A 62 -3.28 2.17 -9.15
CA GLU A 62 -4.36 2.19 -10.14
C GLU A 62 -4.66 0.74 -10.49
N ILE A 63 -5.93 0.44 -10.77
CA ILE A 63 -6.29 -0.89 -11.24
C ILE A 63 -6.06 -0.94 -12.73
N TRP A 64 -5.25 -1.90 -13.17
CA TRP A 64 -4.91 -2.02 -14.57
C TRP A 64 -4.84 -3.47 -15.04
N PRO A 65 -5.48 -3.79 -16.18
CA PRO A 65 -6.46 -2.98 -16.91
C PRO A 65 -7.77 -2.82 -16.13
N ASP A 66 -8.46 -1.70 -16.35
CA ASP A 66 -9.71 -1.31 -15.66
C ASP A 66 -10.79 -2.42 -15.63
N GLN A 67 -10.80 -3.25 -16.68
CA GLN A 67 -11.67 -4.44 -16.81
C GLN A 67 -11.44 -5.57 -15.77
N TRP A 68 -10.37 -5.51 -14.96
CA TRP A 68 -10.13 -6.48 -13.88
C TRP A 68 -10.81 -6.11 -12.56
N ALA A 69 -11.31 -4.88 -12.40
CA ALA A 69 -12.11 -4.46 -11.24
C ALA A 69 -13.58 -4.93 -11.31
N CYS A 70 -14.11 -5.19 -12.51
CA CYS A 70 -15.54 -5.49 -12.73
C CYS A 70 -15.83 -6.95 -13.13
N ARG A 71 -15.12 -7.95 -12.57
CA ARG A 71 -15.46 -9.37 -12.78
C ARG A 71 -15.94 -10.06 -11.53
#